data_AF-A0A9R0HYN2-F1
#
_entry.id   AF-A0A9R0HYN2-F1
#
_cell.length_a   1.000
_cell.length_b   1.000
_cell.length_c   1.000
_cell.angle_alpha   90.00
_cell.angle_beta   90.00
_cell.angle_gamma   90.00
#
_symmetry.space_group_name_H-M   'P 1'
#
loop_
_entity.id
_entity.type
_entity.pdbx_description
1 polymer ?
#
loop_
_entity_poly.entity_id
_entity_poly.type
_entity_poly.pdbx_seq_one_letter_code
_entity_poly.pdbx_strand_id
1 'polypeptide(L)'
;MVLGSFQDPHPRVRWEAINAIGQLSTDLGPDLQLQYHQRVLPALANAMDDFQNPRVQAHAASAVLNFSENCTPDILTPYMDGVVRKLLILLQNGKQLVQEGALTALASIADSSQVPPQLNLCDHIILL
;
A
#
# COMPACT_ATOMS: atom_id res chain seq x y z
N MET A 1 4.90 -6.47 -19.40
CA MET A 1 3.92 -5.64 -18.65
C MET A 1 4.58 -5.16 -17.37
N VAL A 2 4.33 -3.93 -16.91
CA VAL A 2 5.10 -3.23 -15.84
C VAL A 2 5.35 -4.09 -14.58
N LEU A 3 4.37 -4.87 -14.12
CA LEU A 3 4.53 -5.77 -12.97
C LEU A 3 5.60 -6.85 -13.15
N GLY A 4 5.85 -7.31 -14.39
CA GLY A 4 6.91 -8.28 -14.67
C GLY A 4 8.32 -7.71 -14.44
N SER A 5 8.46 -6.38 -14.53
CA SER A 5 9.73 -5.68 -14.31
C SER A 5 10.07 -5.53 -12.83
N PHE A 6 9.19 -5.94 -11.90
CA PHE A 6 9.49 -5.99 -10.46
C PHE A 6 10.53 -7.04 -10.11
N GLN A 7 10.80 -7.98 -11.01
CA GLN A 7 11.82 -9.02 -10.85
C GLN A 7 12.98 -8.84 -11.84
N ASP A 8 13.10 -7.65 -12.43
CA ASP A 8 14.21 -7.36 -13.34
C ASP A 8 15.56 -7.51 -12.59
N PRO A 9 16.61 -8.08 -13.23
CA PRO A 9 17.92 -8.21 -12.60
C PRO A 9 18.47 -6.87 -12.09
N HIS A 10 18.18 -5.77 -12.80
CA HIS A 10 18.71 -4.46 -12.49
C HIS A 10 17.82 -3.72 -11.47
N PRO A 11 18.35 -3.32 -10.29
CA PRO A 11 17.56 -2.71 -9.22
C PRO A 11 16.87 -1.40 -9.63
N ARG A 12 17.49 -0.62 -10.54
CA ARG A 12 16.86 0.59 -11.07
C ARG A 12 15.63 0.30 -11.92
N VAL A 13 15.61 -0.80 -12.68
CA VAL A 13 14.43 -1.16 -13.49
C VAL A 13 13.28 -1.57 -12.57
N ARG A 14 13.57 -2.35 -11.51
CA ARG A 14 12.61 -2.66 -10.46
C ARG A 14 12.05 -1.39 -9.82
N TRP A 15 12.94 -0.47 -9.45
CA TRP A 15 12.56 0.81 -8.83
C TRP A 15 11.64 1.63 -9.74
N GLU A 16 11.98 1.80 -11.02
CA GLU A 16 11.16 2.57 -11.98
C GLU A 16 9.80 1.89 -12.23
N ALA A 17 9.76 0.56 -12.26
CA ALA A 17 8.51 -0.18 -12.40
C ALA A 17 7.60 0.01 -11.19
N ILE A 18 8.15 -0.04 -9.98
CA ILE A 18 7.41 0.24 -8.74
C ILE A 18 6.94 1.70 -8.72
N ASN A 19 7.80 2.63 -9.13
CA ASN A 19 7.46 4.05 -9.23
C ASN A 19 6.27 4.29 -10.17
N ALA A 20 6.30 3.67 -11.35
CA ALA A 20 5.21 3.76 -12.30
C ALA A 20 3.89 3.22 -11.70
N ILE A 21 3.93 2.09 -10.99
CA ILE A 21 2.74 1.54 -10.32
C ILE A 21 2.25 2.47 -9.20
N GLY A 22 3.14 3.02 -8.38
CA GLY A 22 2.77 3.98 -7.34
C GLY A 22 2.08 5.22 -7.92
N GLN A 23 2.61 5.77 -9.01
CA GLN A 23 2.02 6.93 -9.69
C GLN A 23 0.68 6.60 -10.33
N LEU A 24 0.58 5.47 -11.05
CA LEU A 24 -0.67 5.03 -11.65
C LEU A 24 -1.75 4.76 -10.58
N SER A 25 -1.36 4.33 -9.38
CA SER A 25 -2.30 4.11 -8.28
C SER A 25 -2.95 5.41 -7.78
N THR A 26 -2.22 6.52 -7.85
CA THR A 26 -2.76 7.85 -7.57
C THR A 26 -3.59 8.37 -8.74
N ASP A 27 -3.04 8.32 -9.96
CA ASP A 27 -3.63 8.98 -11.13
C ASP A 27 -4.88 8.27 -11.68
N LEU A 28 -4.96 6.95 -11.51
CA LEU A 28 -6.06 6.11 -12.00
C LEU A 28 -6.97 5.60 -10.87
N GLY A 29 -6.82 6.16 -9.67
CA GLY A 29 -7.70 5.83 -8.55
C GLY A 29 -9.11 6.39 -8.74
N PRO A 30 -10.17 5.65 -8.37
CA PRO A 30 -10.17 4.35 -7.70
C PRO A 30 -10.21 3.13 -8.66
N ASP A 31 -10.31 3.35 -9.98
CA ASP A 31 -10.55 2.28 -10.96
C ASP A 31 -9.42 1.24 -10.97
N LEU A 32 -8.17 1.69 -10.82
CA LEU A 32 -7.03 0.78 -10.74
C LEU A 32 -7.12 -0.13 -9.52
N GLN A 33 -7.50 0.41 -8.38
CA GLN A 33 -7.66 -0.32 -7.13
C GLN A 33 -8.76 -1.37 -7.29
N LEU A 34 -9.94 -0.95 -7.78
CA LEU A 34 -11.09 -1.82 -7.97
C LEU A 34 -10.80 -3.00 -8.92
N GLN A 35 -10.08 -2.75 -10.02
CA GLN A 35 -9.88 -3.76 -11.05
C GLN A 35 -8.62 -4.61 -10.85
N TYR A 36 -7.58 -4.08 -10.22
CA TYR A 36 -6.24 -4.68 -10.25
C TYR A 36 -5.61 -4.92 -8.88
N HIS A 37 -6.30 -4.68 -7.76
CA HIS A 37 -5.77 -4.94 -6.41
C HIS A 37 -5.18 -6.35 -6.24
N GLN A 38 -5.81 -7.36 -6.83
CA GLN A 38 -5.38 -8.75 -6.75
C GLN A 38 -4.01 -9.01 -7.38
N ARG A 39 -3.54 -8.12 -8.25
CA ARG A 39 -2.23 -8.22 -8.91
C ARG A 39 -1.23 -7.23 -8.33
N VAL A 40 -1.67 -6.01 -8.05
CA VAL A 40 -0.80 -4.91 -7.63
C VAL A 40 -0.32 -5.09 -6.19
N LEU A 41 -1.23 -5.34 -5.24
CA LEU A 41 -0.87 -5.46 -3.82
C LEU A 41 0.10 -6.64 -3.56
N PRO A 42 -0.12 -7.85 -4.10
CA PRO A 42 0.85 -8.94 -3.95
C PRO A 42 2.21 -8.62 -4.58
N ALA A 43 2.23 -7.95 -5.74
CA ALA A 43 3.49 -7.58 -6.40
C ALA A 43 4.29 -6.56 -5.57
N LEU A 44 3.63 -5.53 -5.03
CA LEU A 44 4.23 -4.56 -4.14
C LEU A 44 4.70 -5.21 -2.82
N ALA A 45 3.88 -6.09 -2.25
CA ALA A 45 4.24 -6.83 -1.04
C ALA A 45 5.48 -7.72 -1.23
N ASN A 46 5.62 -8.35 -2.40
CA ASN A 46 6.82 -9.12 -2.74
C ASN A 46 8.04 -8.20 -2.95
N ALA A 47 7.86 -7.02 -3.53
CA ALA A 47 8.96 -6.06 -3.71
C ALA A 47 9.49 -5.50 -2.38
N MET A 48 8.66 -5.45 -1.32
CA MET A 48 9.12 -5.14 0.04
C MET A 48 10.13 -6.16 0.59
N ASP A 49 10.20 -7.38 0.04
CA ASP A 49 11.17 -8.41 0.46
C ASP A 49 12.53 -8.30 -0.26
N ASP A 50 12.79 -7.26 -1.06
CA ASP A 50 14.09 -7.03 -1.70
C ASP A 50 15.14 -6.51 -0.70
N PHE A 51 15.48 -7.32 0.31
CA PHE A 51 16.39 -6.97 1.41
C PHE A 51 17.80 -6.57 0.95
N GLN A 52 18.19 -6.96 -0.26
CA GLN A 52 19.47 -6.57 -0.85
C GLN A 52 19.47 -5.13 -1.36
N ASN A 53 18.29 -4.53 -1.61
CA ASN A 53 18.13 -3.22 -2.22
C ASN A 53 17.17 -2.34 -1.40
N PRO A 54 17.63 -1.71 -0.31
CA PRO A 54 16.80 -0.91 0.59
C PRO A 54 16.01 0.21 -0.12
N ARG A 55 16.55 0.80 -1.19
CA ARG A 55 15.84 1.82 -1.98
C ARG A 55 14.61 1.25 -2.68
N VAL A 56 14.69 0.01 -3.16
CA VAL A 56 13.57 -0.70 -3.80
C VAL A 56 12.51 -1.02 -2.74
N GLN A 57 12.92 -1.51 -1.56
CA GLN A 57 11.98 -1.82 -0.46
C GLN A 57 11.20 -0.58 0.00
N ALA A 58 11.91 0.53 0.24
CA ALA A 58 11.27 1.77 0.68
C ALA A 58 10.30 2.30 -0.38
N HIS A 59 10.67 2.22 -1.65
CA HIS A 59 9.78 2.63 -2.74
C HIS A 59 8.57 1.72 -2.88
N ALA A 60 8.73 0.41 -2.64
CA ALA A 60 7.61 -0.52 -2.59
C ALA A 60 6.64 -0.17 -1.46
N ALA A 61 7.14 0.15 -0.26
CA ALA A 61 6.31 0.61 0.86
C ALA A 61 5.57 1.92 0.52
N SER A 62 6.26 2.88 -0.11
CA SER A 62 5.62 4.12 -0.58
C SER A 62 4.55 3.87 -1.64
N ALA A 63 4.77 2.93 -2.56
CA ALA A 63 3.76 2.58 -3.56
C ALA A 63 2.55 1.85 -2.95
N VAL A 64 2.73 1.11 -1.85
CA VAL A 64 1.61 0.56 -1.06
C VAL A 64 0.77 1.69 -0.45
N LEU A 65 1.42 2.74 0.08
CA LEU A 65 0.74 3.93 0.59
C LEU A 65 -0.12 4.57 -0.52
N ASN A 66 0.48 4.88 -1.67
CA ASN A 66 -0.24 5.51 -2.78
C ASN A 66 -1.43 4.65 -3.24
N PHE A 67 -1.28 3.32 -3.17
CA PHE A 67 -2.36 2.41 -3.50
C PHE A 67 -3.48 2.46 -2.46
N SER A 68 -3.16 2.48 -1.16
CA SER A 68 -4.16 2.45 -0.08
C SER A 68 -4.96 3.73 0.06
N GLU A 69 -4.42 4.90 -0.31
CA GLU A 69 -5.13 6.19 -0.21
C GLU A 69 -6.48 6.20 -0.95
N ASN A 70 -6.59 5.49 -2.08
CA ASN A 70 -7.81 5.43 -2.90
C ASN A 70 -8.55 4.08 -2.78
N CYS A 71 -8.26 3.27 -1.76
CA CYS A 71 -8.95 2.01 -1.52
C CYS A 71 -10.16 2.15 -0.61
N THR A 72 -11.17 1.32 -0.82
CA THR A 72 -12.20 1.06 0.18
C THR A 72 -11.72 -0.02 1.17
N PRO A 73 -12.27 -0.06 2.41
CA PRO A 73 -11.94 -1.10 3.39
C PRO A 73 -12.13 -2.53 2.85
N ASP A 74 -13.13 -2.76 2.00
CA ASP A 74 -13.40 -4.06 1.38
C ASP A 74 -12.26 -4.55 0.49
N ILE A 75 -11.58 -3.64 -0.21
CA ILE A 75 -10.43 -3.97 -1.07
C ILE A 75 -9.20 -4.29 -0.22
N LEU A 76 -8.95 -3.53 0.85
CA LEU A 76 -7.72 -3.67 1.65
C LEU A 76 -7.76 -4.83 2.63
N THR A 77 -8.93 -5.11 3.22
CA THR A 77 -9.11 -6.11 4.29
C THR A 77 -8.46 -7.47 4.00
N PRO A 78 -8.57 -8.07 2.79
CA PRO A 78 -7.94 -9.35 2.47
C PRO A 78 -6.40 -9.34 2.52
N TYR A 79 -5.77 -8.16 2.39
CA TYR A 79 -4.32 -8.02 2.29
C TYR A 79 -3.69 -7.47 3.57
N MET A 80 -4.48 -6.90 4.49
CA MET A 80 -3.96 -6.14 5.63
C MET A 80 -2.99 -6.95 6.50
N ASP A 81 -3.33 -8.17 6.93
CA ASP A 81 -2.45 -8.94 7.81
C ASP A 81 -1.07 -9.18 7.16
N GLY A 82 -1.05 -9.50 5.87
CA GLY A 82 0.19 -9.71 5.13
C GLY A 82 1.01 -8.43 4.95
N VAL A 83 0.36 -7.34 4.54
CA VAL A 83 1.01 -6.05 4.25
C VAL A 83 1.51 -5.40 5.55
N VAL A 84 0.66 -5.31 6.58
CA VAL A 84 1.01 -4.73 7.88
C VAL A 84 2.15 -5.51 8.53
N ARG A 85 2.11 -6.84 8.51
CA ARG A 85 3.20 -7.66 9.05
C ARG A 85 4.54 -7.37 8.37
N LYS A 86 4.55 -7.23 7.03
CA LYS A 86 5.76 -6.87 6.29
C LYS A 86 6.25 -5.47 6.66
N LEU A 87 5.36 -4.49 6.71
CA LEU A 87 5.70 -3.12 7.10
C LEU A 87 6.26 -3.06 8.53
N LEU A 88 5.72 -3.83 9.47
CA LEU A 88 6.26 -3.94 10.83
C LEU A 88 7.67 -4.55 10.86
N ILE A 89 7.94 -5.59 10.05
CA ILE A 89 9.29 -6.16 9.92
C ILE A 89 10.26 -5.11 9.38
N LEU A 90 9.86 -4.35 8.35
CA LEU A 90 10.66 -3.26 7.78
C LEU A 90 10.90 -2.13 8.78
N LEU A 91 9.89 -1.76 9.57
CA LEU A 91 9.99 -0.75 10.61
C LEU A 91 10.98 -1.16 11.71
N GLN A 92 10.98 -2.44 12.10
CA GLN A 92 11.84 -2.94 13.17
C GLN A 92 13.29 -3.22 12.73
N ASN A 93 13.49 -3.70 11.49
CA ASN A 93 14.77 -4.25 11.04
C ASN A 93 15.37 -3.52 9.83
N GLY A 94 14.66 -2.57 9.24
CA GLY A 94 15.10 -1.82 8.07
C GLY A 94 16.13 -0.73 8.39
N LYS A 95 16.76 -0.20 7.34
CA LYS A 95 17.54 1.05 7.44
C LYS A 95 16.59 2.23 7.63
N GLN A 96 17.06 3.33 8.21
CA GLN A 96 16.25 4.54 8.47
C GLN A 96 15.30 4.93 7.31
N LEU A 97 15.81 5.00 6.09
CA LEU A 97 15.02 5.34 4.90
C LEU A 97 13.84 4.37 4.64
N VAL A 98 14.04 3.08 4.92
CA VAL A 98 13.00 2.05 4.79
C VAL A 98 11.99 2.15 5.93
N GLN A 99 12.47 2.45 7.15
CA GLN A 99 11.64 2.61 8.34
C GLN A 99 10.69 3.80 8.20
N GLU A 100 11.18 4.93 7.69
CA GLU A 100 10.36 6.12 7.41
C GLU A 100 9.23 5.79 6.43
N GLY A 101 9.54 5.17 5.29
CA GLY A 101 8.52 4.75 4.32
C GLY A 101 7.53 3.72 4.89
N ALA A 102 8.01 2.77 5.71
CA ALA A 102 7.15 1.79 6.34
C ALA A 102 6.18 2.41 7.37
N LEU A 103 6.66 3.39 8.15
CA LEU A 103 5.84 4.11 9.12
C LEU A 103 4.72 4.91 8.43
N THR A 104 5.04 5.63 7.36
CA THR A 104 4.04 6.41 6.61
C THR A 104 3.00 5.49 5.98
N ALA A 105 3.42 4.35 5.39
CA ALA A 105 2.50 3.38 4.82
C ALA A 105 1.57 2.76 5.86
N LEU A 106 2.07 2.46 7.07
CA LEU A 106 1.23 1.97 8.17
C LEU A 106 0.18 2.99 8.58
N ALA A 107 0.55 4.28 8.68
CA ALA A 107 -0.39 5.34 8.99
C ALA A 107 -1.49 5.46 7.92
N SER A 108 -1.12 5.46 6.64
CA SER A 108 -2.08 5.50 5.53
C SER A 108 -3.04 4.31 5.53
N ILE A 109 -2.52 3.09 5.72
CA ILE A 109 -3.38 1.89 5.80
C ILE A 109 -4.33 1.99 6.99
N ALA A 110 -3.87 2.49 8.14
CA ALA A 110 -4.72 2.69 9.31
C ALA A 110 -5.87 3.66 8.99
N ASP A 111 -5.59 4.78 8.34
CA ASP A 111 -6.59 5.77 7.93
C ASP A 111 -7.58 5.20 6.90
N SER A 112 -7.10 4.50 5.87
CA SER A 112 -7.94 3.88 4.84
C SER A 112 -8.75 2.67 5.34
N SER A 113 -8.38 2.11 6.50
CA SER A 113 -9.10 0.99 7.13
C SER A 113 -10.24 1.42 8.05
N GLN A 114 -10.39 2.73 8.29
CA GLN A 114 -11.47 3.23 9.14
C GLN A 114 -12.83 2.93 8.49
N VAL A 115 -13.70 2.24 9.23
CA VAL A 115 -15.10 2.13 8.86
C VAL A 115 -15.70 3.51 9.09
N PRO A 116 -16.32 4.16 8.09
CA PRO A 116 -16.96 5.45 8.30
C PRO A 116 -17.94 5.31 9.47
N PRO A 117 -17.98 6.28 10.40
CA PRO A 117 -18.93 6.21 11.50
C PRO A 117 -20.31 6.03 10.86
N GLN A 118 -20.96 4.90 11.17
CA GLN A 118 -22.35 4.73 10.85
C GLN A 118 -23.02 5.98 11.42
N LEU A 119 -23.60 6.84 10.56
CA LEU A 119 -24.54 7.83 11.03
C LEU A 119 -25.60 7.01 11.78
N ASN A 120 -25.51 7.00 13.11
CA ASN A 120 -26.52 6.40 13.94
C ASN A 120 -27.80 7.17 13.62
N LEU A 121 -28.64 6.60 12.77
CA LEU A 121 -30.00 7.09 12.50
C LEU A 121 -30.84 7.24 13.79
N CYS A 122 -30.32 6.79 14.94
CA CYS A 122 -30.94 6.90 16.25
C CYS A 122 -30.83 8.31 16.89
N ASP A 123 -29.92 9.19 16.46
CA ASP A 123 -29.76 10.52 17.09
C ASP A 123 -30.73 11.59 16.59
N HIS A 124 -31.64 11.24 15.65
CA HIS A 124 -32.68 12.14 15.14
C HIS A 124 -34.11 11.82 15.62
N ILE A 125 -34.30 10.88 16.56
CA ILE A 125 -35.62 10.54 17.09
C ILE A 125 -35.91 11.16 18.48
N ILE A 126 -34.93 11.82 19.14
CA ILE A 126 -35.13 12.45 20.47
C ILE A 126 -35.28 13.98 20.39
N LEU A 127 -35.86 14.51 19.32
CA LEU A 127 -36.21 15.95 19.21
C LEU A 127 -37.61 16.19 18.60
N LEU A 128 -38.57 15.32 18.93
CA LEU A 128 -40.01 15.58 18.83
C LEU A 128 -40.69 15.19 20.15
#